data_AF-A0AAD8LKR6-F1
#
_entry.id   AF-A0AAD8LKR6-F1
#
_cell.length_a   1.000
_cell.length_b   1.000
_cell.length_c   1.000
_cell.angle_alpha   90.00
_cell.angle_beta   90.00
_cell.angle_gamma   90.00
#
_symmetry.space_group_name_H-M   'P 1'
#
loop_
_entity.id
_entity.type
_entity.pdbx_description
1 polymer ?
#
loop_
_entity_poly.entity_id
_entity_poly.type
_entity_poly.pdbx_seq_one_letter_code
_entity_poly.pdbx_strand_id
1 'polypeptide(L)'
;MEEAKAFLKEDVLSHLEMLEARSRSLALQQQEGLLQQERLAELRETVEVLQVSRDQLRAKIATGRAARQLEEESDTDDEDEESLSPDEETLMAIMNARVINLQNMLQVHRLAGFDIKVARPGRAVCFTVYTAFEGIYLNTYCLDVDIKQIQISRHNIPPHIPVAELAEQYLRQDIPTFLSMLSRHLNAYVGRKYQIDQIKEHFGGSVLIENTLCGMLILEYSTCCKGVEHKFIVALEYRDVTRCMPTKVTVTFTGEGSIPVEKRQAQHCSLFQQTPAHTVLQMLKKKGHIIGKYTQQ
;
A
#
# COMPACT_ATOMS: atom_id res chain seq x y z
N MET A 1 63.20 45.74 46.70
CA MET A 1 61.77 46.10 46.83
C MET A 1 60.93 45.73 45.60
N GLU A 2 61.52 45.41 44.45
CA GLU A 2 60.77 45.03 43.23
C GLU A 2 60.40 43.54 43.19
N GLU A 3 61.25 42.63 43.65
CA GLU A 3 61.00 41.18 43.63
C GLU A 3 59.80 40.77 44.50
N ALA A 4 59.64 41.37 45.69
CA ALA A 4 58.48 41.13 46.55
C ALA A 4 57.15 41.61 45.95
N LYS A 5 57.19 42.64 45.09
CA LYS A 5 56.00 43.16 44.37
C LYS A 5 55.64 42.30 43.17
N ALA A 6 56.61 41.65 42.53
CA ALA A 6 56.37 40.71 41.44
C ALA A 6 55.71 39.41 41.96
N PHE A 7 56.21 38.87 43.07
CA PHE A 7 55.65 37.67 43.70
C PHE A 7 54.20 37.88 44.17
N LEU A 8 53.89 39.03 44.79
CA LEU A 8 52.51 39.38 45.16
C LEU A 8 51.57 39.56 43.95
N LYS A 9 52.09 40.04 42.81
CA LYS A 9 51.29 40.16 41.57
C LYS A 9 51.00 38.80 40.94
N GLU A 10 51.96 37.88 41.00
CA GLU A 10 51.83 36.51 40.46
C GLU A 10 50.86 35.68 41.33
N ASP A 11 50.89 35.85 42.64
CA ASP A 11 49.93 35.24 43.57
C ASP A 11 48.50 35.79 43.37
N VAL A 12 48.36 37.11 43.17
CA VAL A 12 47.06 37.74 42.87
C VAL A 12 46.51 37.30 41.50
N LEU A 13 47.36 37.19 40.47
CA LEU A 13 46.96 36.71 39.15
C LEU A 13 46.50 35.25 39.20
N SER A 14 47.26 34.37 39.87
CA SER A 14 46.86 32.96 40.02
C SER A 14 45.56 32.80 40.82
N HIS A 15 45.33 33.63 41.84
CA HIS A 15 44.07 33.64 42.58
C HIS A 15 42.89 34.13 41.71
N LEU A 16 43.10 35.13 40.86
CA LEU A 16 42.10 35.61 39.91
C LEU A 16 41.78 34.57 38.84
N GLU A 17 42.78 33.88 38.30
CA GLU A 17 42.57 32.76 37.35
C GLU A 17 41.79 31.61 38.00
N MET A 18 42.08 31.28 39.25
CA MET A 18 41.32 30.29 40.01
C MET A 18 39.86 30.73 40.22
N LEU A 19 39.62 32.01 40.54
CA LEU A 19 38.27 32.56 40.70
C LEU A 19 37.50 32.58 39.37
N GLU A 20 38.16 32.89 38.25
CA GLU A 20 37.56 32.86 36.92
C GLU A 20 37.20 31.43 36.50
N ALA A 21 38.10 30.47 36.72
CA ALA A 21 37.83 29.05 36.48
C ALA A 21 36.64 28.55 37.33
N ARG A 22 36.57 28.96 38.59
CA ARG A 22 35.45 28.63 39.48
C ARG A 22 34.14 29.27 39.03
N SER A 23 34.16 30.53 38.59
CA SER A 23 33.00 31.23 38.05
C SER A 23 32.47 30.55 36.78
N ARG A 24 33.37 30.21 35.84
CA ARG A 24 33.02 29.46 34.62
C ARG A 24 32.45 28.07 34.93
N SER A 25 33.04 27.35 35.88
CA SER A 25 32.53 26.04 36.31
C SER A 25 31.14 26.15 36.93
N LEU A 26 30.86 27.19 37.73
CA LEU A 26 29.53 27.41 38.30
C LEU A 26 28.51 27.80 37.24
N ALA A 27 28.89 28.62 36.26
CA ALA A 27 28.02 28.99 35.15
C ALA A 27 27.63 27.77 34.29
N LEU A 28 28.58 26.87 34.02
CA LEU A 28 28.32 25.62 33.31
C LEU A 28 27.38 24.70 34.12
N GLN A 29 27.61 24.54 35.42
CA GLN A 29 26.73 23.75 36.29
C GLN A 29 25.30 24.31 36.34
N GLN A 30 25.15 25.64 36.36
CA GLN A 30 23.83 26.28 36.30
C GLN A 30 23.15 26.05 34.95
N GLN A 31 23.89 26.15 33.84
CA GLN A 31 23.36 25.89 32.50
C GLN A 31 22.92 24.42 32.34
N GLU A 32 23.73 23.47 32.82
CA GLU A 32 23.37 22.06 32.84
C GLU A 32 22.13 21.80 33.71
N GLY A 33 22.02 22.48 34.85
CA GLY A 33 20.84 22.42 35.71
C GLY A 33 19.55 22.89 35.02
N LEU A 34 19.63 23.97 34.24
CA LEU A 34 18.48 24.48 33.47
C LEU A 34 18.08 23.51 32.36
N LEU A 35 19.04 23.00 31.59
CA LEU A 35 18.77 22.01 30.53
C LEU A 35 18.18 20.71 31.09
N GLN A 36 18.62 20.28 32.27
CA GLN A 36 18.03 19.14 32.96
C GLN A 36 16.59 19.42 33.39
N GLN A 37 16.29 20.63 33.87
CA GLN A 37 14.91 21.00 34.23
C GLN A 37 13.98 21.06 33.03
N GLU A 38 14.43 21.60 31.90
CA GLU A 38 13.66 21.61 30.64
C GLU A 38 13.37 20.19 30.16
N ARG A 39 14.39 19.32 30.13
CA ARG A 39 14.22 17.91 29.76
C ARG A 39 13.26 17.18 30.71
N LEU A 40 13.29 17.48 32.00
CA LEU A 40 12.35 16.91 32.96
C LEU A 40 10.92 17.42 32.75
N ALA A 41 10.74 18.68 32.33
CA ALA A 41 9.43 19.23 32.00
C ALA A 41 8.83 18.56 30.75
N GLU A 42 9.63 18.43 29.69
CA GLU A 42 9.23 17.71 28.47
C GLU A 42 8.85 16.26 28.78
N LEU A 43 9.67 15.57 29.59
CA LEU A 43 9.40 14.18 29.95
C LEU A 43 8.12 14.05 30.77
N ARG A 44 7.81 15.00 31.66
CA ARG A 44 6.54 15.03 32.40
C ARG A 44 5.34 15.20 31.48
N GLU A 45 5.42 16.10 30.51
CA GLU A 45 4.35 16.29 29.51
C GLU A 45 4.11 15.00 28.72
N THR A 46 5.17 14.33 28.26
CA THR A 46 5.03 13.04 27.55
C THR A 46 4.39 11.97 28.43
N VAL A 47 4.69 11.94 29.73
CA VAL A 47 4.09 11.00 30.68
C VAL A 47 2.61 11.27 30.85
N GLU A 48 2.19 12.54 30.97
CA GLU A 48 0.77 12.90 31.07
C GLU A 48 -0.02 12.47 29.82
N VAL A 49 0.51 12.74 28.63
CA VAL A 49 -0.09 12.29 27.36
C VAL A 49 -0.22 10.77 27.30
N LEU A 50 0.83 10.04 27.70
CA LEU A 50 0.82 8.58 27.73
C LEU A 50 -0.14 8.02 28.78
N GLN A 51 -0.30 8.69 29.93
CA GLN A 51 -1.27 8.30 30.96
C GLN A 51 -2.70 8.45 30.46
N VAL A 52 -3.02 9.58 29.81
CA VAL A 52 -4.34 9.77 29.17
C VAL A 52 -4.60 8.69 28.12
N SER A 53 -3.60 8.40 27.27
CA SER A 53 -3.71 7.33 26.27
C SER A 53 -3.93 5.95 26.90
N ARG A 54 -3.18 5.63 27.96
CA ARG A 54 -3.35 4.39 28.73
C ARG A 54 -4.75 4.29 29.32
N ASP A 55 -5.25 5.37 29.90
CA ASP A 55 -6.55 5.37 30.57
C ASP A 55 -7.70 5.26 29.56
N GLN A 56 -7.57 5.87 28.38
CA GLN A 56 -8.47 5.64 27.25
C GLN A 56 -8.45 4.18 26.78
N LEU A 57 -7.27 3.56 26.68
CA LEU A 57 -7.14 2.14 26.32
C LEU A 57 -7.72 1.23 27.39
N ARG A 58 -7.51 1.53 28.68
CA ARG A 58 -8.12 0.81 29.80
C ARG A 58 -9.64 0.91 29.77
N ALA A 59 -10.19 2.09 29.46
CA ALA A 59 -11.64 2.27 29.30
C ALA A 59 -12.18 1.41 28.15
N LYS A 60 -11.51 1.40 26.99
CA LYS A 60 -11.89 0.54 25.85
C LYS A 60 -11.80 -0.97 26.17
N ILE A 61 -10.82 -1.37 26.97
CA ILE A 61 -10.69 -2.78 27.41
C ILE A 61 -11.76 -3.12 28.46
N ALA A 62 -12.08 -2.20 29.37
CA ALA A 62 -13.13 -2.40 30.37
C ALA A 62 -14.51 -2.55 29.71
N THR A 63 -14.84 -1.70 28.73
CA THR A 63 -16.09 -1.84 27.97
C THR A 63 -16.11 -3.14 27.16
N GLY A 64 -14.98 -3.54 26.57
CA GLY A 64 -14.86 -4.82 25.87
C GLY A 64 -14.93 -6.05 26.79
N ARG A 65 -14.46 -5.95 28.04
CA ARG A 65 -14.56 -7.02 29.04
C ARG A 65 -15.96 -7.12 29.62
N ALA A 66 -16.63 -6.00 29.91
CA ALA A 66 -18.02 -6.00 30.33
C ALA A 66 -18.93 -6.61 29.24
N ALA A 67 -18.67 -6.30 27.96
CA ALA A 67 -19.39 -6.91 26.85
C ALA A 67 -19.15 -8.44 26.73
N ARG A 68 -17.97 -8.94 27.12
CA ARG A 68 -17.67 -10.38 27.17
C ARG A 68 -18.21 -11.09 28.40
N GLN A 69 -18.22 -10.41 29.56
CA GLN A 69 -18.78 -10.97 30.79
C GLN A 69 -20.31 -11.13 30.68
N LEU A 70 -20.98 -10.20 29.99
CA LEU A 70 -22.40 -10.36 29.63
C LEU A 70 -22.66 -11.46 28.59
N GLU A 71 -21.66 -11.83 27.77
CA GLU A 71 -21.75 -13.03 26.91
C GLU A 71 -21.59 -14.31 27.76
N GLU A 72 -20.69 -14.34 28.73
CA GLU A 72 -20.47 -15.51 29.63
C GLU A 72 -21.61 -15.72 30.64
N GLU A 73 -22.22 -14.65 31.18
CA GLU A 73 -23.38 -14.74 32.08
C GLU A 73 -24.69 -15.12 31.35
N SER A 74 -24.75 -14.95 30.02
CA SER A 74 -25.88 -15.43 29.21
C SER A 74 -25.83 -16.92 28.86
N ASP A 75 -24.69 -17.57 29.13
CA ASP A 75 -24.49 -19.02 28.92
C ASP A 75 -24.61 -19.84 30.23
N THR A 76 -24.85 -19.19 31.38
CA THR A 76 -25.18 -19.86 32.65
C THR A 76 -26.62 -19.59 33.04
N ASP A 77 -27.47 -20.61 32.90
CA ASP A 77 -28.82 -20.69 33.48
C ASP A 77 -28.74 -20.61 35.01
N ASP A 78 -28.60 -19.42 35.58
CA ASP A 78 -28.93 -19.16 36.99
C ASP A 78 -30.18 -18.27 37.03
N GLU A 79 -31.31 -18.93 37.28
CA GLU A 79 -32.58 -18.32 37.65
C GLU A 79 -32.38 -17.58 38.98
N ASP A 80 -32.20 -16.25 38.94
CA ASP A 80 -32.71 -15.28 39.91
C ASP A 80 -31.94 -13.94 39.83
N GLU A 81 -32.34 -13.04 38.91
CA GLU A 81 -32.23 -11.60 39.14
C GLU A 81 -33.24 -10.87 38.25
N GLU A 82 -34.01 -9.95 38.85
CA GLU A 82 -34.99 -9.10 38.17
C GLU A 82 -34.31 -8.23 37.09
N SER A 83 -34.17 -8.78 35.89
CA SER A 83 -33.65 -8.05 34.74
C SER A 83 -34.72 -7.08 34.25
N LEU A 84 -34.56 -5.80 34.62
CA LEU A 84 -35.11 -4.65 33.90
C LEU A 84 -34.93 -4.91 32.41
N SER A 85 -36.03 -5.08 31.69
CA SER A 85 -36.00 -5.23 30.23
C SER A 85 -35.20 -4.08 29.63
N PRO A 86 -34.13 -4.36 28.86
CA PRO A 86 -33.31 -3.28 28.29
C PRO A 86 -34.20 -2.36 27.45
N ASP A 87 -34.08 -1.05 27.68
CA ASP A 87 -34.81 -0.03 26.91
C ASP A 87 -34.62 -0.29 25.40
N GLU A 88 -35.68 -0.14 24.60
CA GLU A 88 -35.65 -0.41 23.16
C GLU A 88 -34.50 0.34 22.45
N GLU A 89 -34.15 1.53 22.93
CA GLU A 89 -33.03 2.34 22.44
C GLU A 89 -31.67 1.66 22.65
N THR A 90 -31.47 1.00 23.80
CA THR A 90 -30.24 0.27 24.12
C THR A 90 -30.12 -1.00 23.28
N LEU A 91 -31.23 -1.72 23.07
CA LEU A 91 -31.27 -2.90 22.20
C LEU A 91 -30.94 -2.53 20.75
N MET A 92 -31.50 -1.42 20.26
CA MET A 92 -31.22 -0.90 18.92
C MET A 92 -29.75 -0.46 18.78
N ALA A 93 -29.16 0.16 19.80
CA ALA A 93 -27.74 0.53 19.80
C ALA A 93 -26.83 -0.72 19.72
N ILE A 94 -27.13 -1.75 20.51
CA ILE A 94 -26.40 -3.03 20.48
C ILE A 94 -26.53 -3.70 19.11
N MET A 95 -27.74 -3.73 18.55
CA MET A 95 -27.99 -4.34 17.24
C MET A 95 -27.27 -3.59 16.11
N ASN A 96 -27.27 -2.25 16.14
CA ASN A 96 -26.51 -1.44 15.18
C ASN A 96 -25.00 -1.66 15.30
N ALA A 97 -24.46 -1.73 16.52
CA ALA A 97 -23.06 -2.05 16.74
C ALA A 97 -22.68 -3.43 16.17
N ARG A 98 -23.56 -4.43 16.33
CA ARG A 98 -23.38 -5.77 15.73
C ARG A 98 -23.40 -5.72 14.20
N VAL A 99 -24.34 -4.99 13.60
CA VAL A 99 -24.43 -4.83 12.14
C VAL A 99 -23.15 -4.17 11.60
N ILE A 100 -22.67 -3.11 12.26
CA ILE A 100 -21.42 -2.42 11.87
C ILE A 100 -20.23 -3.39 11.97
N ASN A 101 -20.14 -4.18 13.04
CA ASN A 101 -19.08 -5.17 13.20
C ASN A 101 -19.11 -6.22 12.06
N LEU A 102 -20.28 -6.77 11.76
CA LEU A 102 -20.45 -7.72 10.65
C LEU A 102 -20.10 -7.10 9.29
N GLN A 103 -20.47 -5.83 9.06
CA GLN A 103 -20.10 -5.11 7.84
C GLN A 103 -18.59 -4.92 7.73
N ASN A 104 -17.92 -4.57 8.83
CA ASN A 104 -16.47 -4.43 8.87
C ASN A 104 -15.78 -5.78 8.59
N MET A 105 -16.26 -6.88 9.19
CA MET A 105 -15.75 -8.23 8.90
C MET A 105 -15.96 -8.59 7.42
N LEU A 106 -17.10 -8.24 6.84
CA LEU A 106 -17.36 -8.48 5.41
C LEU A 106 -16.42 -7.67 4.52
N GLN A 107 -16.13 -6.41 4.87
CA GLN A 107 -15.14 -5.60 4.16
C GLN A 107 -13.74 -6.21 4.21
N VAL A 108 -13.32 -6.73 5.38
CA VAL A 108 -12.04 -7.44 5.52
C VAL A 108 -12.02 -8.71 4.67
N HIS A 109 -13.12 -9.48 4.64
CA HIS A 109 -13.20 -10.68 3.80
C HIS A 109 -13.07 -10.36 2.31
N ARG A 110 -13.61 -9.23 1.83
CA ARG A 110 -13.42 -8.81 0.43
C ARG A 110 -11.95 -8.61 0.05
N LEU A 111 -11.07 -8.38 1.03
CA LEU A 111 -9.62 -8.31 0.78
C LEU A 111 -9.02 -9.65 0.33
N ALA A 112 -9.72 -10.77 0.55
CA ALA A 112 -9.33 -12.07 0.02
C ALA A 112 -9.47 -12.16 -1.52
N GLY A 113 -10.11 -11.17 -2.16
CA GLY A 113 -10.25 -11.09 -3.62
C GLY A 113 -11.49 -11.79 -4.17
N PHE A 114 -12.27 -12.48 -3.33
CA PHE A 114 -13.50 -13.15 -3.73
C PHE A 114 -14.63 -12.95 -2.72
N ASP A 115 -15.86 -12.95 -3.21
CA ASP A 115 -17.08 -12.98 -2.41
C ASP A 115 -18.09 -13.96 -3.03
N ILE A 116 -18.87 -14.63 -2.18
CA ILE A 116 -19.79 -15.68 -2.59
C ILE A 116 -21.17 -15.34 -2.06
N LYS A 117 -22.13 -15.19 -2.97
CA LYS A 117 -23.53 -14.90 -2.64
C LYS A 117 -24.45 -15.95 -3.21
N VAL A 118 -25.41 -16.41 -2.41
CA VAL A 118 -26.47 -17.28 -2.90
C VAL A 118 -27.42 -16.44 -3.75
N ALA A 119 -27.43 -16.67 -5.06
CA ALA A 119 -28.31 -15.96 -5.99
C ALA A 119 -29.72 -16.56 -5.99
N ARG A 120 -29.80 -17.90 -6.02
CA ARG A 120 -31.05 -18.66 -5.91
C ARG A 120 -30.84 -19.86 -4.99
N PRO A 121 -31.55 -19.94 -3.84
CA PRO A 121 -31.39 -21.03 -2.89
C PRO A 121 -31.51 -22.41 -3.57
N GLY A 122 -30.52 -23.28 -3.34
CA GLY A 122 -30.50 -24.63 -3.90
C GLY A 122 -30.34 -24.74 -5.43
N ARG A 123 -30.07 -23.63 -6.13
CA ARG A 123 -29.92 -23.61 -7.58
C ARG A 123 -28.69 -22.88 -8.08
N ALA A 124 -28.41 -21.67 -7.60
CA ALA A 124 -27.33 -20.87 -8.16
C ALA A 124 -26.57 -20.06 -7.11
N VAL A 125 -25.25 -19.99 -7.29
CA VAL A 125 -24.32 -19.17 -6.51
C VAL A 125 -23.66 -18.16 -7.43
N CYS A 126 -23.59 -16.92 -6.99
CA CYS A 126 -22.84 -15.86 -7.64
C CYS A 126 -21.48 -15.72 -6.95
N PHE A 127 -20.40 -15.91 -7.71
CA PHE A 127 -19.06 -15.57 -7.25
C PHE A 127 -18.71 -14.20 -7.80
N THR A 128 -18.21 -13.34 -6.92
CA THR A 128 -17.67 -12.03 -7.24
C THR A 128 -16.16 -12.08 -7.09
N VAL A 129 -15.43 -11.66 -8.12
CA VAL A 129 -13.98 -11.60 -8.16
C VAL A 129 -13.56 -10.14 -8.18
N TYR A 130 -12.80 -9.72 -7.18
CA TYR A 130 -12.21 -8.39 -7.10
C TYR A 130 -10.80 -8.44 -7.67
N THR A 131 -10.52 -7.58 -8.65
CA THR A 131 -9.17 -7.44 -9.19
C THR A 131 -8.44 -6.30 -8.49
N ALA A 132 -7.15 -6.51 -8.25
CA ALA A 132 -6.28 -5.53 -7.62
C ALA A 132 -4.90 -5.54 -8.27
N PHE A 133 -4.30 -4.36 -8.38
CA PHE A 133 -2.95 -4.19 -8.89
C PHE A 133 -2.25 -3.07 -8.12
N GLU A 134 -0.99 -3.30 -7.72
CA GLU A 134 -0.19 -2.36 -6.91
C GLU A 134 -0.93 -1.82 -5.66
N GLY A 135 -1.75 -2.66 -5.02
CA GLY A 135 -2.49 -2.30 -3.80
C GLY A 135 -3.79 -1.52 -4.04
N ILE A 136 -4.19 -1.32 -5.29
CA ILE A 136 -5.42 -0.61 -5.66
C ILE A 136 -6.44 -1.63 -6.20
N TYR A 137 -7.68 -1.57 -5.70
CA TYR A 137 -8.80 -2.30 -6.28
C TYR A 137 -9.26 -1.64 -7.58
N LEU A 138 -9.41 -2.45 -8.61
CA LEU A 138 -9.75 -2.00 -9.95
C LEU A 138 -11.16 -2.47 -10.31
N ASN A 139 -11.26 -3.51 -11.14
CA ASN A 139 -12.53 -3.99 -11.66
C ASN A 139 -13.09 -5.12 -10.80
N THR A 140 -14.42 -5.23 -10.80
CA THR A 140 -15.15 -6.33 -10.17
C THR A 140 -15.86 -7.15 -11.25
N TYR A 141 -15.69 -8.47 -11.19
CA TYR A 141 -16.30 -9.42 -12.13
C TYR A 141 -17.21 -10.39 -11.38
N CYS A 142 -18.33 -10.75 -11.98
CA CYS A 142 -19.32 -11.64 -11.41
C CYS A 142 -19.55 -12.83 -12.34
N LEU A 143 -19.73 -14.00 -11.73
CA LEU A 143 -20.05 -15.25 -12.41
C LEU A 143 -21.11 -16.02 -11.62
N ASP A 144 -22.19 -16.38 -12.30
CA ASP A 144 -23.31 -17.14 -11.75
C ASP A 144 -23.14 -18.61 -12.14
N VAL A 145 -22.98 -19.49 -11.15
CA VAL A 145 -22.82 -20.93 -11.34
C VAL A 145 -24.07 -21.65 -10.88
N ASP A 146 -24.63 -22.51 -11.74
CA ASP A 146 -25.70 -23.43 -11.36
C ASP A 146 -25.09 -24.61 -10.59
N ILE A 147 -25.53 -24.81 -9.34
CA ILE A 147 -25.00 -25.83 -8.44
C ILE A 147 -25.40 -27.23 -8.91
N LYS A 148 -26.58 -27.38 -9.52
CA LYS A 148 -27.09 -28.69 -9.94
C LYS A 148 -26.35 -29.23 -11.15
N GLN A 149 -25.98 -28.34 -12.07
CA GLN A 149 -25.31 -28.71 -13.31
C GLN A 149 -23.79 -28.47 -13.26
N ILE A 150 -23.31 -27.75 -12.24
CA ILE A 150 -21.92 -27.27 -12.09
C ILE A 150 -21.47 -26.61 -13.40
N GLN A 151 -22.26 -25.63 -13.83
CA GLN A 151 -22.08 -24.91 -15.09
C GLN A 151 -22.24 -23.42 -14.87
N ILE A 152 -21.50 -22.63 -15.65
CA ILE A 152 -21.59 -21.18 -15.64
C ILE A 152 -22.82 -20.79 -16.45
N SER A 153 -23.77 -20.12 -15.79
CA SER A 153 -25.01 -19.64 -16.38
C SER A 153 -24.88 -18.24 -16.97
N ARG A 154 -24.17 -17.33 -16.29
CA ARG A 154 -23.94 -15.95 -16.73
C ARG A 154 -22.63 -15.42 -16.15
N HIS A 155 -21.94 -14.57 -16.89
CA HIS A 155 -20.78 -13.82 -16.40
C HIS A 155 -20.63 -12.47 -17.10
N ASN A 156 -19.91 -11.55 -16.48
CA ASN A 156 -19.50 -10.26 -17.09
C ASN A 156 -18.00 -10.23 -17.45
N ILE A 157 -17.35 -11.40 -17.48
CA ILE A 157 -15.91 -11.55 -17.77
C ILE A 157 -15.66 -11.26 -19.27
N PRO A 158 -14.59 -10.51 -19.62
CA PRO A 158 -14.22 -10.23 -21.01
C PRO A 158 -14.07 -11.51 -21.86
N PRO A 159 -14.50 -11.49 -23.13
CA PRO A 159 -14.59 -12.70 -23.98
C PRO A 159 -13.23 -13.34 -24.29
N HIS A 160 -12.16 -12.58 -24.13
CA HIS A 160 -10.80 -13.04 -24.39
C HIS A 160 -10.19 -13.87 -23.25
N ILE A 161 -10.85 -13.92 -22.09
CA ILE A 161 -10.43 -14.75 -20.97
C ILE A 161 -11.05 -16.15 -21.17
N PRO A 162 -10.26 -17.23 -21.09
CA PRO A 162 -10.71 -18.59 -21.42
C PRO A 162 -11.57 -19.20 -20.29
N VAL A 163 -12.69 -18.56 -19.95
CA VAL A 163 -13.56 -18.97 -18.84
C VAL A 163 -14.15 -20.36 -19.08
N ALA A 164 -14.55 -20.66 -20.32
CA ALA A 164 -15.12 -21.97 -20.67
C ALA A 164 -14.10 -23.09 -20.49
N GLU A 165 -12.87 -22.92 -20.98
CA GLU A 165 -11.79 -23.90 -20.84
C GLU A 165 -11.42 -24.12 -19.37
N LEU A 166 -11.31 -23.04 -18.60
CA LEU A 166 -11.05 -23.11 -17.16
C LEU A 166 -12.19 -23.83 -16.43
N ALA A 167 -13.44 -23.60 -16.85
CA ALA A 167 -14.60 -24.23 -16.23
C ALA A 167 -14.62 -25.75 -16.51
N GLU A 168 -14.33 -26.16 -17.74
CA GLU A 168 -14.24 -27.57 -18.10
C GLU A 168 -13.13 -28.30 -17.34
N GLN A 169 -11.98 -27.65 -17.15
CA GLN A 169 -10.83 -28.23 -16.46
C GLN A 169 -11.02 -28.32 -14.94
N TYR A 170 -11.48 -27.23 -14.30
CA TYR A 170 -11.38 -27.09 -12.84
C TYR A 170 -12.74 -27.01 -12.14
N LEU A 171 -13.79 -26.43 -12.75
CA LEU A 171 -15.04 -26.12 -12.03
C LEU A 171 -15.73 -27.36 -11.42
N ARG A 172 -15.62 -28.52 -12.09
CA ARG A 172 -16.22 -29.79 -11.62
C ARG A 172 -15.39 -30.53 -10.57
N GLN A 173 -14.08 -30.31 -10.56
CA GLN A 173 -13.16 -31.03 -9.69
C GLN A 173 -12.78 -30.21 -8.46
N ASP A 174 -12.46 -28.93 -8.67
CA ASP A 174 -11.90 -28.05 -7.66
C ASP A 174 -12.28 -26.57 -7.95
N ILE A 175 -13.36 -26.13 -7.29
CA ILE A 175 -13.86 -24.75 -7.36
C ILE A 175 -12.80 -23.74 -6.87
N PRO A 176 -12.12 -23.94 -5.72
CA PRO A 176 -11.01 -23.08 -5.31
C PRO A 176 -9.94 -22.89 -6.39
N THR A 177 -9.50 -23.97 -7.05
CA THR A 177 -8.48 -23.90 -8.11
C THR A 177 -9.02 -23.14 -9.34
N PHE A 178 -10.28 -23.38 -9.72
CA PHE A 178 -10.94 -22.61 -10.77
C PHE A 178 -10.93 -21.09 -10.47
N LEU A 179 -11.34 -20.69 -9.27
CA LEU A 179 -11.37 -19.29 -8.86
C LEU A 179 -9.97 -18.67 -8.82
N SER A 180 -8.98 -19.41 -8.33
CA SER A 180 -7.57 -18.97 -8.29
C SER A 180 -7.03 -18.71 -9.71
N MET A 181 -7.26 -19.64 -10.64
CA MET A 181 -6.84 -19.50 -12.03
C MET A 181 -7.55 -18.33 -12.70
N LEU A 182 -8.87 -18.23 -12.54
CA LEU A 182 -9.66 -17.14 -13.11
C LEU A 182 -9.20 -15.77 -12.60
N SER A 183 -8.99 -15.65 -11.28
CA SER A 183 -8.46 -14.43 -10.68
C SER A 183 -7.09 -14.05 -11.23
N ARG A 184 -6.21 -15.03 -11.48
CA ARG A 184 -4.90 -14.77 -12.07
C ARG A 184 -5.02 -14.19 -13.49
N HIS A 185 -5.89 -14.75 -14.33
CA HIS A 185 -6.16 -14.20 -15.66
C HIS A 185 -6.76 -12.79 -15.61
N LEU A 186 -7.73 -12.56 -14.71
CA LEU A 186 -8.39 -11.27 -14.55
C LEU A 186 -7.42 -10.20 -14.05
N ASN A 187 -6.64 -10.50 -13.00
CA ASN A 187 -5.64 -9.58 -12.46
C ASN A 187 -4.54 -9.26 -13.48
N ALA A 188 -4.10 -10.24 -14.26
CA ALA A 188 -3.14 -10.02 -15.33
C ALA A 188 -3.68 -9.05 -16.40
N TYR A 189 -4.88 -9.30 -16.90
CA TYR A 189 -5.50 -8.43 -17.89
C TYR A 189 -5.75 -7.02 -17.36
N VAL A 190 -6.38 -6.90 -16.19
CA VAL A 190 -6.72 -5.61 -15.59
C VAL A 190 -5.46 -4.85 -15.18
N GLY A 191 -4.43 -5.52 -14.67
CA GLY A 191 -3.14 -4.91 -14.35
C GLY A 191 -2.42 -4.37 -15.58
N ARG A 192 -2.45 -5.10 -16.71
CA ARG A 192 -1.88 -4.60 -17.98
C ARG A 192 -2.67 -3.40 -18.52
N LYS A 193 -3.99 -3.47 -18.49
CA LYS A 193 -4.86 -2.36 -18.88
C LYS A 193 -4.60 -1.11 -18.03
N TYR A 194 -4.51 -1.28 -16.71
CA TYR A 194 -4.20 -0.20 -15.79
C TYR A 194 -2.85 0.45 -16.10
N GLN A 195 -1.80 -0.35 -16.34
CA GLN A 195 -0.50 0.18 -16.77
C GLN A 195 -0.62 1.04 -18.03
N ILE A 196 -1.36 0.58 -19.04
CA ILE A 196 -1.58 1.32 -20.30
C ILE A 196 -2.32 2.63 -20.04
N ASP A 197 -3.40 2.59 -19.26
CA ASP A 197 -4.21 3.76 -18.92
C ASP A 197 -3.35 4.80 -18.17
N GLN A 198 -2.53 4.36 -17.21
CA GLN A 198 -1.58 5.22 -16.50
C GLN A 198 -0.55 5.85 -17.43
N ILE A 199 -0.04 5.10 -18.41
CA ILE A 199 0.92 5.63 -19.39
C ILE A 199 0.25 6.68 -20.28
N LYS A 200 -0.97 6.42 -20.77
CA LYS A 200 -1.71 7.37 -21.61
C LYS A 200 -1.98 8.67 -20.87
N GLU A 201 -2.43 8.58 -19.62
CA GLU A 201 -2.74 9.73 -18.77
C GLU A 201 -1.50 10.59 -18.45
N HIS A 202 -0.38 9.95 -18.08
CA HIS A 202 0.80 10.68 -17.59
C HIS A 202 1.83 11.05 -18.66
N PHE A 203 1.78 10.38 -19.83
CA PHE A 203 2.75 10.52 -20.91
C PHE A 203 2.11 10.81 -22.29
N GLY A 204 0.84 11.24 -22.31
CA GLY A 204 0.24 11.95 -23.44
C GLY A 204 0.31 11.24 -24.79
N GLY A 205 0.01 9.93 -24.84
CA GLY A 205 -0.03 9.17 -26.09
C GLY A 205 1.29 8.52 -26.52
N SER A 206 2.24 8.32 -25.59
CA SER A 206 3.46 7.52 -25.82
C SER A 206 3.20 6.04 -26.21
N VAL A 207 1.93 5.61 -26.15
CA VAL A 207 1.48 4.29 -26.59
C VAL A 207 1.22 4.32 -28.10
N LEU A 208 2.08 3.65 -28.86
CA LEU A 208 1.99 3.61 -30.32
C LEU A 208 1.04 2.50 -30.81
N ILE A 209 1.07 1.33 -30.17
CA ILE A 209 0.24 0.19 -30.52
C ILE A 209 -0.24 -0.51 -29.25
N GLU A 210 -1.55 -0.75 -29.18
CA GLU A 210 -2.22 -1.57 -28.18
C GLU A 210 -3.13 -2.57 -28.89
N ASN A 211 -3.10 -3.82 -28.46
CA ASN A 211 -4.10 -4.82 -28.83
C ASN A 211 -5.19 -4.92 -27.75
N THR A 212 -6.38 -5.39 -28.12
CA THR A 212 -7.53 -5.59 -27.21
C THR A 212 -7.21 -6.50 -26.00
N LEU A 213 -6.20 -7.36 -26.13
CA LEU A 213 -5.71 -8.27 -25.09
C LEU A 213 -4.73 -7.62 -24.11
N CYS A 214 -4.27 -6.41 -24.41
CA CYS A 214 -3.12 -5.77 -23.78
C CYS A 214 -1.89 -6.71 -23.73
N GLY A 215 -1.77 -7.59 -24.74
CA GLY A 215 -0.74 -8.61 -24.89
C GLY A 215 0.51 -8.12 -25.62
N MET A 216 0.43 -7.01 -26.34
CA MET A 216 1.56 -6.37 -26.99
C MET A 216 1.43 -4.86 -26.84
N LEU A 217 2.49 -4.23 -26.35
CA LEU A 217 2.54 -2.79 -26.12
C LEU A 217 3.82 -2.23 -26.73
N ILE A 218 3.69 -1.29 -27.65
CA ILE A 218 4.83 -0.55 -28.21
C ILE A 218 4.76 0.89 -27.69
N LEU A 219 5.84 1.32 -27.05
CA LEU A 219 5.96 2.65 -26.45
C LEU A 219 7.15 3.39 -27.06
N GLU A 220 6.98 4.67 -27.35
CA GLU A 220 8.08 5.58 -27.64
C GLU A 220 8.31 6.50 -26.44
N TYR A 221 9.56 6.62 -25.99
CA TYR A 221 9.92 7.58 -24.94
C TYR A 221 11.30 8.18 -25.20
N SER A 222 11.42 9.48 -24.91
CA SER A 222 12.69 10.20 -25.01
C SER A 222 13.37 10.28 -23.66
N THR A 223 14.69 10.13 -23.62
CA THR A 223 15.49 10.36 -22.42
C THR A 223 16.54 11.44 -22.61
N CYS A 224 16.70 12.33 -21.62
CA CYS A 224 17.75 13.34 -21.64
C CYS A 224 18.98 12.82 -20.87
N CYS A 225 20.13 12.84 -21.51
CA CYS A 225 21.40 12.52 -20.87
C CYS A 225 22.44 13.55 -21.30
N LYS A 226 23.04 14.26 -20.33
CA LYS A 226 24.04 15.31 -20.60
C LYS A 226 23.56 16.38 -21.60
N GLY A 227 22.27 16.73 -21.57
CA GLY A 227 21.67 17.72 -22.47
C GLY A 227 21.28 17.20 -23.86
N VAL A 228 21.52 15.92 -24.17
CA VAL A 228 21.15 15.31 -25.46
C VAL A 228 19.91 14.41 -25.29
N GLU A 229 18.92 14.63 -26.14
CA GLU A 229 17.71 13.82 -26.21
C GLU A 229 17.97 12.51 -26.98
N HIS A 230 17.66 11.39 -26.34
CA HIS A 230 17.81 10.04 -26.88
C HIS A 230 16.44 9.39 -26.97
N LYS A 231 15.97 9.12 -28.18
CA LYS A 231 14.67 8.46 -28.39
C LYS A 231 14.82 6.94 -28.35
N PHE A 232 13.97 6.31 -27.54
CA PHE A 232 13.89 4.87 -27.39
C PHE A 232 12.49 4.40 -27.76
N ILE A 233 12.42 3.25 -28.42
CA ILE A 233 11.19 2.52 -28.66
C ILE A 233 11.30 1.21 -27.88
N VAL A 234 10.29 0.89 -27.07
CA VAL A 234 10.22 -0.38 -26.35
C VAL A 234 9.00 -1.17 -26.80
N ALA A 235 9.24 -2.41 -27.19
CA ALA A 235 8.21 -3.40 -27.48
C ALA A 235 8.13 -4.40 -26.31
N LEU A 236 6.97 -4.44 -25.67
CA LEU A 236 6.65 -5.30 -24.54
C LEU A 236 5.67 -6.37 -25.01
N GLU A 237 6.05 -7.64 -24.88
CA GLU A 237 5.24 -8.79 -25.29
C GLU A 237 4.87 -9.62 -24.05
N TYR A 238 3.57 -9.77 -23.83
CA TYR A 238 2.98 -10.49 -22.70
C TYR A 238 2.38 -11.81 -23.18
N ARG A 239 3.26 -12.79 -23.44
CA ARG A 239 2.82 -14.14 -23.88
C ARG A 239 2.07 -14.87 -22.79
N ASP A 240 2.52 -14.71 -21.55
CA ASP A 240 1.84 -15.29 -20.40
C ASP A 240 0.61 -14.43 -20.04
N VAL A 241 -0.57 -14.95 -20.38
CA VAL A 241 -1.86 -14.30 -20.10
C VAL A 241 -2.21 -14.25 -18.61
N THR A 242 -1.44 -14.92 -17.76
CA THR A 242 -1.63 -14.95 -16.30
C THR A 242 -0.71 -14.00 -15.55
N ARG A 243 0.16 -13.26 -16.25
CA ARG A 243 1.10 -12.30 -15.65
C ARG A 243 0.87 -10.87 -16.11
N CYS A 244 1.06 -9.94 -15.18
CA CYS A 244 1.06 -8.49 -15.45
C CYS A 244 2.40 -7.98 -16.01
N MET A 245 3.46 -8.79 -15.95
CA MET A 245 4.82 -8.43 -16.40
C MET A 245 5.08 -8.97 -17.81
N PRO A 246 5.84 -8.23 -18.64
CA PRO A 246 6.15 -8.66 -20.00
C PRO A 246 7.08 -9.87 -19.97
N THR A 247 6.81 -10.83 -20.84
CA THR A 247 7.63 -12.03 -21.03
C THR A 247 8.87 -11.73 -21.87
N LYS A 248 8.72 -10.85 -22.86
CA LYS A 248 9.82 -10.40 -23.72
C LYS A 248 9.78 -8.89 -23.84
N VAL A 249 10.97 -8.28 -23.76
CA VAL A 249 11.17 -6.84 -23.87
C VAL A 249 12.25 -6.60 -24.90
N THR A 250 11.96 -5.74 -25.87
CA THR A 250 12.93 -5.30 -26.88
C THR A 250 13.00 -3.78 -26.82
N VAL A 251 14.18 -3.23 -26.54
CA VAL A 251 14.40 -1.77 -26.55
C VAL A 251 15.29 -1.45 -27.74
N THR A 252 14.77 -0.64 -28.67
CA THR A 252 15.52 -0.11 -29.81
C THR A 252 15.79 1.37 -29.61
N PHE A 253 16.92 1.83 -30.15
CA PHE A 253 17.34 3.23 -30.15
C PHE A 253 17.28 3.76 -31.58
N THR A 254 16.68 4.93 -31.76
CA THR A 254 16.40 5.50 -33.10
C THR A 254 17.47 6.50 -33.57
N GLY A 255 18.61 6.63 -32.88
CA GLY A 255 19.72 7.52 -33.26
C GLY A 255 20.97 6.76 -33.75
N GLU A 256 21.96 7.49 -34.29
CA GLU A 256 23.27 6.95 -34.67
C GLU A 256 24.07 6.55 -33.42
N GLY A 257 24.46 5.27 -33.33
CA GLY A 257 24.92 4.65 -32.10
C GLY A 257 26.43 4.69 -31.86
N SER A 258 26.82 5.09 -30.64
CA SER A 258 28.08 4.74 -30.00
C SER A 258 27.82 3.74 -28.85
N ILE A 259 28.86 3.02 -28.41
CA ILE A 259 28.89 1.94 -27.39
C ILE A 259 28.13 2.24 -26.07
N PRO A 260 27.98 3.48 -25.56
CA PRO A 260 27.20 3.76 -24.34
C PRO A 260 25.70 3.45 -24.44
N VAL A 261 25.16 3.33 -25.66
CA VAL A 261 23.71 3.11 -25.90
C VAL A 261 23.31 1.66 -25.61
N GLU A 262 24.14 0.68 -25.96
CA GLU A 262 23.84 -0.75 -25.76
C GLU A 262 23.74 -1.12 -24.28
N LYS A 263 24.67 -0.60 -23.46
CA LYS A 263 24.64 -0.79 -22.00
C LYS A 263 23.35 -0.23 -21.38
N ARG A 264 22.85 0.90 -21.91
CA ARG A 264 21.60 1.51 -21.43
C ARG A 264 20.37 0.77 -21.92
N GLN A 265 20.36 0.28 -23.16
CA GLN A 265 19.30 -0.59 -23.67
C GLN A 265 19.17 -1.84 -22.79
N ALA A 266 20.28 -2.51 -22.47
CA ALA A 266 20.26 -3.68 -21.59
C ALA A 266 19.70 -3.35 -20.20
N GLN A 267 20.08 -2.19 -19.63
CA GLN A 267 19.53 -1.72 -18.36
C GLN A 267 18.01 -1.47 -18.45
N HIS A 268 17.54 -0.76 -19.48
CA HIS A 268 16.11 -0.51 -19.66
C HIS A 268 15.33 -1.80 -19.89
N CYS A 269 15.86 -2.74 -20.70
CA CYS A 269 15.29 -4.07 -20.87
C CYS A 269 15.11 -4.78 -19.53
N SER A 270 16.13 -4.78 -18.67
CA SER A 270 16.03 -5.42 -17.35
C SER A 270 14.99 -4.73 -16.44
N LEU A 271 14.89 -3.41 -16.50
CA LEU A 271 13.92 -2.65 -15.70
C LEU A 271 12.48 -2.96 -16.11
N PHE A 272 12.17 -2.96 -17.41
CA PHE A 272 10.84 -3.29 -17.91
C PHE A 272 10.43 -4.75 -17.69
N GLN A 273 11.39 -5.66 -17.52
CA GLN A 273 11.10 -7.06 -17.18
C GLN A 273 10.74 -7.23 -15.69
N GLN A 274 11.33 -6.43 -14.81
CA GLN A 274 11.20 -6.58 -13.35
C GLN A 274 10.14 -5.67 -12.75
N THR A 275 9.81 -4.56 -13.42
CA THR A 275 8.95 -3.49 -12.88
C THR A 275 7.84 -3.15 -13.87
N PRO A 276 6.63 -2.79 -13.41
CA PRO A 276 5.54 -2.37 -14.28
C PRO A 276 5.92 -1.19 -15.17
N ALA A 277 5.38 -1.18 -16.39
CA ALA A 277 5.82 -0.25 -17.43
C ALA A 277 5.58 1.22 -17.06
N HIS A 278 4.44 1.54 -16.44
CA HIS A 278 4.12 2.90 -15.98
C HIS A 278 5.09 3.36 -14.90
N THR A 279 5.43 2.49 -13.94
CA THR A 279 6.38 2.78 -12.85
C THR A 279 7.78 3.00 -13.41
N VAL A 280 8.24 2.22 -14.39
CA VAL A 280 9.54 2.43 -15.04
C VAL A 280 9.60 3.81 -15.71
N LEU A 281 8.56 4.18 -16.47
CA LEU A 281 8.50 5.50 -17.10
C LEU A 281 8.43 6.62 -16.06
N GLN A 282 7.68 6.47 -14.98
CA GLN A 282 7.67 7.44 -13.87
C GLN A 282 9.06 7.58 -13.22
N MET A 283 9.78 6.48 -13.03
CA MET A 283 11.14 6.50 -12.48
C MET A 283 12.12 7.20 -13.42
N LEU A 284 12.02 6.95 -14.72
CA LEU A 284 12.80 7.66 -15.73
C LEU A 284 12.45 9.17 -15.74
N LYS A 285 11.16 9.52 -15.66
CA LYS A 285 10.71 10.92 -15.54
C LYS A 285 11.31 11.61 -14.31
N LYS A 286 11.24 10.98 -13.14
CA LYS A 286 11.80 11.50 -11.87
C LYS A 286 13.31 11.70 -11.94
N LYS A 287 14.03 10.83 -12.65
CA LYS A 287 15.48 10.98 -12.89
C LYS A 287 15.82 12.06 -13.92
N GLY A 288 14.84 12.81 -14.46
CA GLY A 288 15.04 13.80 -15.52
C GLY A 288 15.25 13.19 -16.92
N HIS A 289 14.93 11.90 -17.07
CA HIS A 289 15.12 11.12 -18.29
C HIS A 289 13.83 10.99 -19.10
N ILE A 290 12.76 11.77 -18.88
CA ILE A 290 11.62 11.82 -19.83
C ILE A 290 11.21 13.25 -20.09
N ILE A 291 11.26 13.67 -21.36
CA ILE A 291 10.65 14.91 -21.84
C ILE A 291 9.21 14.57 -22.17
N GLY A 292 8.29 14.85 -21.25
CA GLY A 292 6.86 14.79 -21.56
C GLY A 292 6.56 15.87 -22.60
N LYS A 293 6.12 15.48 -23.80
CA LYS A 293 5.48 16.42 -24.71
C LYS A 293 4.15 16.83 -24.07
N TYR A 294 4.18 17.93 -23.33
CA TYR A 294 2.97 18.69 -23.05
C TYR A 294 2.54 19.34 -24.36
N THR A 295 1.67 18.68 -25.11
CA THR A 295 0.85 19.39 -26.09
C THR A 295 -0.37 19.90 -25.32
N GLN A 296 -0.22 21.04 -24.65
CA GLN A 296 -1.39 21.86 -24.33
C GLN A 296 -1.90 22.42 -25.66
N GLN A 297 -3.08 21.99 -26.08
CA GLN A 297 -3.99 22.80 -26.89
C GLN A 297 -5.18 23.16 -26.01
#